data_AF-A0A0Q0CPL1-F1
#
_entry.id   AF-A0A0Q0CPL1-F1
#
_cell.length_a   1.000
_cell.length_b   1.000
_cell.length_c   1.000
_cell.angle_alpha   90.00
_cell.angle_beta   90.00
_cell.angle_gamma   90.00
#
_symmetry.space_group_name_H-M   'P 1'
#
loop_
_entity.id
_entity.type
_entity.pdbx_description
1 polymer ?
#
loop_
_entity_poly.entity_id
_entity_poly.type
_entity_poly.pdbx_seq_one_letter_code
_entity_poly.pdbx_strand_id
1 'polypeptide(L)'
;MLYEIESEVRDLEADLRRRIRQEKAVPVMDMLHAWMSTQRDLVPEGSAISKALDYSLKRWAALSRYLDDGAVPIDNNWAENQIRP
;
A
#
# COMPACT_ATOMS: atom_id res chain seq x y z
N MET A 1 3.56 -4.31 -10.85
CA MET A 1 4.62 -4.15 -9.84
C MET A 1 4.22 -4.70 -8.47
N LEU A 2 3.43 -4.02 -7.62
CA LEU A 2 3.03 -4.57 -6.31
C LEU A 2 2.11 -5.80 -6.42
N TYR A 3 1.08 -5.73 -7.27
CA TYR A 3 0.18 -6.89 -7.50
C TYR A 3 0.87 -8.08 -8.18
N GLU A 4 1.98 -7.85 -8.89
CA GLU A 4 2.80 -8.94 -9.44
C GLU A 4 3.54 -9.66 -8.31
N ILE A 5 4.17 -8.91 -7.40
CA ILE A 5 4.77 -9.46 -6.17
C ILE A 5 3.72 -10.24 -5.37
N GLU A 6 2.52 -9.67 -5.18
CA GLU A 6 1.43 -10.35 -4.47
C GLU A 6 0.94 -11.63 -5.15
N SER A 7 1.01 -11.70 -6.49
CA SER A 7 0.71 -12.93 -7.23
C SER A 7 1.79 -13.99 -7.04
N GLU A 8 3.07 -13.61 -6.94
CA GLU A 8 4.19 -14.54 -6.70
C GLU A 8 4.13 -15.18 -5.30
N VAL A 9 3.64 -14.43 -4.30
CA VAL A 9 3.66 -14.85 -2.89
C VAL A 9 2.33 -15.43 -2.38
N ARG A 10 1.31 -15.52 -3.24
CA ARG A 10 -0.07 -15.89 -2.89
C ARG A 10 -0.15 -17.25 -2.18
N ASP A 11 0.57 -18.24 -2.68
CA ASP A 11 0.50 -19.62 -2.20
C ASP A 11 1.63 -19.95 -1.21
N LEU A 12 2.39 -18.94 -0.78
CA LEU A 12 3.48 -19.09 0.18
C LEU A 12 2.99 -18.91 1.62
N GLU A 13 3.70 -19.55 2.54
CA GLU A 13 3.54 -19.36 3.98
C GLU A 13 3.76 -17.90 4.39
N ALA A 14 3.05 -17.46 5.44
CA ALA A 14 3.01 -16.06 5.86
C ALA A 14 4.42 -15.47 6.13
N ASP A 15 5.33 -16.24 6.72
CA ASP A 15 6.70 -15.79 6.98
C ASP A 15 7.50 -15.56 5.71
N LEU A 16 7.37 -16.45 4.73
CA LEU A 16 8.06 -16.33 3.45
C LEU A 16 7.48 -15.19 2.62
N ARG A 17 6.15 -15.05 2.62
CA ARG A 17 5.45 -13.92 2.02
C ARG A 17 5.93 -12.60 2.59
N ARG A 18 6.02 -12.48 3.92
CA ARG A 18 6.55 -11.29 4.59
C ARG A 18 7.99 -11.00 4.16
N ARG A 19 8.88 -11.99 4.13
CA ARG A 19 10.27 -11.80 3.68
C ARG A 19 10.34 -11.22 2.26
N ILE A 20 9.59 -11.79 1.32
CA ILE A 20 9.57 -11.31 -0.07
C ILE A 20 8.98 -9.90 -0.17
N ARG A 21 7.93 -9.59 0.61
CA ARG A 21 7.39 -8.22 0.69
C ARG A 21 8.44 -7.23 1.20
N GLN A 22 9.22 -7.60 2.22
CA GLN A 22 10.29 -6.75 2.74
C GLN A 22 11.39 -6.51 1.69
N GLU A 23 11.74 -7.53 0.89
CA GLU A 23 12.77 -7.41 -0.14
C GLU A 23 12.30 -6.65 -1.40
N LYS A 24 11.06 -6.88 -1.84
CA LYS A 24 10.57 -6.40 -3.13
C LYS A 24 9.54 -5.27 -3.04
N ALA A 25 8.61 -5.35 -2.08
CA ALA A 25 7.49 -4.42 -1.99
C ALA A 25 7.81 -3.17 -1.15
N VAL A 26 8.62 -3.29 -0.10
CA VAL A 26 9.03 -2.14 0.74
C VAL A 26 9.76 -1.06 -0.08
N PRO A 27 10.77 -1.36 -0.93
CA PRO A 27 11.43 -0.32 -1.72
C PRO A 27 10.47 0.44 -2.65
N VAL A 28 9.47 -0.26 -3.19
CA VAL A 28 8.44 0.33 -4.06
C VAL A 28 7.52 1.24 -3.27
N MET A 29 7.09 0.81 -2.08
CA MET A 29 6.26 1.61 -1.19
C MET A 29 7.01 2.85 -0.70
N ASP A 30 8.29 2.74 -0.38
CA ASP A 30 9.14 3.88 0.04
C ASP A 30 9.28 4.91 -1.09
N MET A 31 9.53 4.46 -2.32
CA MET A 31 9.55 5.33 -3.49
C MET A 31 8.20 6.03 -3.70
N LEU A 32 7.09 5.32 -3.53
CA LEU A 32 5.76 5.90 -3.64
C LEU A 32 5.52 6.96 -2.55
N HIS A 33 5.91 6.68 -1.31
CA HIS A 33 5.77 7.63 -0.20
C HIS A 33 6.56 8.93 -0.46
N ALA A 34 7.83 8.79 -0.86
CA ALA A 34 8.69 9.91 -1.18
C ALA A 34 8.13 10.74 -2.35
N TRP A 35 7.64 10.06 -3.39
CA TRP A 35 7.00 10.72 -4.52
C TRP A 35 5.74 11.47 -4.10
N MET A 36 4.82 10.85 -3.36
CA MET A 36 3.59 11.51 -2.89
C MET A 36 3.88 12.71 -2.01
N SER A 37 4.89 12.62 -1.12
CA SER A 37 5.30 13.73 -0.26
C SER A 37 5.82 14.90 -1.11
N THR A 38 6.67 14.60 -2.11
CA THR A 38 7.19 15.62 -3.03
C THR A 38 6.07 16.26 -3.86
N GLN A 39 5.13 15.45 -4.37
CA GLN A 39 3.98 15.98 -5.11
C GLN A 39 3.10 16.86 -4.23
N ARG A 40 2.94 16.53 -2.95
CA ARG A 40 2.13 17.32 -2.03
C ARG A 40 2.68 18.73 -1.84
N ASP A 41 4.00 18.89 -1.86
CA ASP A 41 4.67 20.20 -1.76
C ASP A 41 4.51 21.05 -3.02
N LEU A 42 4.34 20.41 -4.19
CA LEU A 42 4.19 21.10 -5.48
C LEU A 42 2.74 21.50 -5.78
N VAL A 43 1.77 20.87 -5.13
CA VAL A 43 0.35 21.05 -5.42
C VAL A 43 -0.25 22.14 -4.53
N PRO A 44 -1.04 23.09 -5.10
CA PRO A 44 -1.70 24.12 -4.31
C PRO A 44 -2.61 23.55 -3.22
N GLU A 45 -2.58 24.19 -2.04
CA GLU A 45 -3.43 23.83 -0.93
C GLU A 45 -4.92 23.95 -1.28
N GLY A 46 -5.73 23.04 -0.71
CA GLY A 46 -7.18 23.03 -0.90
C GLY A 46 -7.66 22.40 -2.20
N SER A 47 -6.76 22.10 -3.14
CA SER A 47 -7.09 21.38 -4.37
C SER A 47 -7.56 19.95 -4.08
N ALA A 48 -8.30 19.36 -5.02
CA ALA A 48 -8.72 17.96 -4.90
C ALA A 48 -7.52 17.01 -4.80
N ILE A 49 -6.43 17.32 -5.52
CA ILE A 49 -5.19 16.53 -5.51
C ILE A 49 -4.49 16.66 -4.16
N SER A 50 -4.36 17.86 -3.59
CA SER A 50 -3.72 18.02 -2.27
C SER A 50 -4.49 17.26 -1.19
N LYS A 51 -5.83 17.31 -1.23
CA LYS A 51 -6.69 16.56 -0.30
C LYS A 51 -6.52 15.04 -0.43
N ALA A 52 -6.40 14.53 -1.66
CA ALA A 52 -6.18 13.11 -1.91
C ALA A 52 -4.80 12.66 -1.39
N LEU A 53 -3.75 13.43 -1.65
CA LEU A 53 -2.40 13.16 -1.13
C LEU A 53 -2.37 13.22 0.40
N ASP A 54 -2.96 14.25 1.01
CA ASP A 54 -3.07 14.39 2.47
C ASP A 54 -3.80 13.21 3.10
N TYR A 55 -4.88 12.75 2.49
CA TYR A 55 -5.63 11.60 2.96
C TYR A 55 -4.80 10.30 2.90
N SER A 56 -4.12 10.06 1.78
CA SER A 56 -3.26 8.89 1.60
C SER A 56 -2.09 8.89 2.58
N LEU A 57 -1.38 10.02 2.71
CA LEU A 57 -0.24 10.17 3.63
C LEU A 57 -0.64 10.01 5.09
N LYS A 58 -1.79 10.58 5.51
CA LYS A 58 -2.32 10.38 6.87
C LYS A 58 -2.64 8.92 7.20
N ARG A 59 -2.91 8.10 6.18
CA ARG A 59 -3.26 6.68 6.32
C ARG A 59 -2.13 5.74 5.93
N TRP A 60 -0.92 6.27 5.73
CA TRP A 60 0.22 5.49 5.23
C TRP A 60 0.48 4.22 6.04
N ALA A 61 0.46 4.32 7.38
CA ALA A 61 0.66 3.16 8.25
C ALA A 61 -0.37 2.04 8.03
N ALA A 62 -1.61 2.38 7.70
CA ALA A 62 -2.64 1.40 7.37
C ALA A 62 -2.39 0.79 5.97
N LEU A 63 -2.01 1.63 5.00
CA LEU A 63 -1.69 1.22 3.62
C LEU A 63 -0.46 0.29 3.54
N SER A 64 0.52 0.48 4.42
CA SER A 64 1.76 -0.31 4.44
C SER A 64 1.70 -1.53 5.38
N ARG A 65 0.65 -1.70 6.18
CA ARG A 65 0.57 -2.73 7.23
C ARG A 65 0.78 -4.15 6.72
N TYR A 66 0.32 -4.45 5.51
CA TYR A 66 0.45 -5.77 4.88
C TYR A 66 1.91 -6.17 4.63
N LEU A 67 2.84 -5.21 4.54
CA LEU A 67 4.28 -5.49 4.37
C LEU A 67 4.86 -6.21 5.59
N ASP A 68 4.32 -5.94 6.77
CA ASP A 68 4.82 -6.47 8.04
C ASP A 68 4.10 -7.74 8.50
N ASP A 69 2.96 -8.06 7.89
CA ASP A 69 2.13 -9.21 8.26
C ASP A 69 1.68 -9.98 7.02
N GLY A 70 2.29 -11.16 6.84
CA GLY A 70 2.01 -12.05 5.72
C GLY A 70 0.58 -12.58 5.67
N ALA A 71 -0.16 -12.55 6.78
CA ALA A 71 -1.57 -12.96 6.81
C ALA A 71 -2.51 -11.86 6.31
N VAL A 72 -2.06 -10.60 6.30
CA VAL A 72 -2.85 -9.46 5.86
C VAL A 72 -2.75 -9.32 4.33
N PRO A 73 -3.89 -9.24 3.61
CA PRO A 73 -3.91 -8.95 2.18
C PRO A 73 -3.53 -7.48 1.91
N ILE A 74 -3.04 -7.21 0.70
CA ILE A 74 -2.66 -5.85 0.28
C ILE A 74 -3.84 -4.87 0.24
N ASP A 75 -5.05 -5.37 0.01
CA ASP A 75 -6.27 -4.58 -0.02
C ASP A 75 -7.44 -5.32 0.66
N ASN A 76 -8.47 -4.56 1.00
CA ASN A 76 -9.68 -5.03 1.65
C ASN A 76 -10.80 -5.36 0.65
N ASN A 77 -10.52 -5.41 -0.66
CA ASN A 77 -11.55 -5.55 -1.71
C ASN A 77 -12.42 -6.79 -1.50
N TRP A 78 -11.81 -7.89 -1.06
CA TRP A 78 -12.55 -9.11 -0.74
C TRP A 78 -13.59 -8.89 0.37
N ALA A 79 -13.22 -8.20 1.45
CA ALA A 79 -14.12 -7.91 2.55
C ALA A 79 -15.22 -6.93 2.13
N GLU A 80 -14.88 -5.89 1.36
CA GLU A 80 -15.85 -4.93 0.84
C GLU A 80 -16.88 -5.59 -0.09
N ASN A 81 -16.45 -6.49 -0.97
CA ASN A 81 -17.35 -7.20 -1.88
C ASN A 81 -18.36 -8.09 -1.16
N GLN A 82 -18.05 -8.58 0.05
CA GLN A 82 -18.97 -9.39 0.85
C GLN A 82 -20.04 -8.56 1.57
N ILE A 83 -19.82 -7.26 1.75
CA ILE A 83 -20.73 -6.35 2.47
C ILE A 83 -21.58 -5.53 1.47
N ARG A 84 -21.24 -5.56 0.19
CA ARG A 84 -22.06 -4.95 -0.87
C ARG A 84 -23.35 -5.78 -1.05
N PRO A 85 -24.55 -5.18 -0.87
CA PRO A 85 -25.83 -5.86 -1.03
C PRO A 85 -26.14 -6.22 -2.49
#